data_AF-A0A7Y5S8Z6-F1
#
_entry.id   AF-A0A7Y5S8Z6-F1
#
_cell.length_a   1.000
_cell.length_b   1.000
_cell.length_c   1.000
_cell.angle_alpha   90.00
_cell.angle_beta   90.00
_cell.angle_gamma   90.00
#
_symmetry.space_group_name_H-M   'P 1'
#
loop_
_entity.id
_entity.type
_entity.pdbx_description
1 polymer ?
#
loop_
_entity_poly.entity_id
_entity_poly.type
_entity_poly.pdbx_seq_one_letter_code
_entity_poly.pdbx_strand_id
1 'polypeptide(L)'
;MVAMNPADRDPLDQVRRILQGGTIAIVGGDQRRTHVERLSQAFELDGLLWVPTRESDASSRRFAAVIRREELTLVVSLHGLLRHQHTHDLRAMCRRFNIPLLSYWRSPHPAGLAAALVAQHMLDAIRARRGR
;
A
#
# COMPACT_ATOMS: atom_id res chain seq x y z
N MET A 1 -11.70 -21.04 -24.89
CA MET A 1 -10.59 -20.09 -24.68
C MET A 1 -11.24 -18.72 -24.42
N VAL A 2 -11.42 -18.34 -23.15
CA VAL A 2 -12.11 -17.08 -22.81
C VAL A 2 -11.18 -15.92 -23.11
N ALA A 3 -11.60 -14.98 -23.95
CA ALA A 3 -10.84 -13.77 -24.21
C ALA A 3 -10.77 -12.95 -22.91
N MET A 4 -9.60 -12.89 -22.27
CA MET A 4 -9.35 -11.95 -21.17
C MET A 4 -9.56 -10.53 -21.67
N ASN A 5 -10.27 -9.72 -20.90
CA ASN A 5 -10.52 -8.31 -21.23
C ASN A 5 -9.15 -7.61 -21.37
N PRO A 6 -8.92 -6.72 -22.37
CA PRO A 6 -7.67 -5.94 -22.44
C PRO A 6 -7.35 -5.20 -21.13
N ALA A 7 -8.39 -4.82 -20.39
CA ALA A 7 -8.34 -4.29 -19.03
C ALA A 7 -7.74 -5.24 -17.97
N ASP A 8 -7.74 -6.56 -18.21
CA ASP A 8 -7.12 -7.58 -17.36
C ASP A 8 -5.65 -7.83 -17.74
N ARG A 9 -5.13 -7.14 -18.77
CA ARG A 9 -3.71 -7.22 -19.17
C ARG A 9 -2.86 -6.10 -18.59
N ASP A 10 -3.45 -4.95 -18.28
CA ASP A 10 -2.72 -3.83 -17.66
C ASP A 10 -2.88 -3.85 -16.13
N PRO A 11 -1.82 -4.15 -15.36
CA PRO A 11 -1.85 -4.10 -13.91
C PRO A 11 -2.26 -2.73 -13.37
N LEU A 12 -1.86 -1.63 -14.03
CA LEU A 12 -2.11 -0.28 -13.55
C LEU A 12 -3.61 0.01 -13.51
N ASP A 13 -4.32 -0.29 -14.60
CA ASP A 13 -5.76 -0.11 -14.69
C ASP A 13 -6.54 -1.02 -13.73
N GLN A 14 -6.12 -2.27 -13.56
CA GLN A 14 -6.74 -3.19 -12.59
C GLN A 14 -6.65 -2.64 -11.17
N VAL A 15 -5.46 -2.19 -10.79
CA VAL A 15 -5.19 -1.66 -9.46
C VAL A 15 -5.90 -0.33 -9.26
N ARG A 16 -5.92 0.56 -10.26
CA ARG A 16 -6.68 1.82 -10.20
C ARG A 16 -8.15 1.57 -9.90
N ARG A 17 -8.83 0.67 -10.62
CA ARG A 17 -10.26 0.38 -10.39
C ARG A 17 -10.57 -0.09 -8.96
N ILE A 18 -9.61 -0.75 -8.31
CA ILE A 18 -9.78 -1.26 -6.94
C ILE A 18 -9.41 -0.19 -5.92
N LEU A 19 -8.37 0.62 -6.18
CA LEU A 19 -7.88 1.62 -5.24
C LEU A 19 -8.53 3.00 -5.38
N GLN A 20 -9.22 3.30 -6.47
CA GLN A 20 -9.86 4.60 -6.70
C GLN A 20 -10.79 4.99 -5.54
N GLY A 21 -10.74 6.24 -5.09
CA GLY A 21 -11.49 6.71 -3.93
C GLY A 21 -11.12 6.00 -2.62
N GLY A 22 -9.92 5.42 -2.55
CA GLY A 22 -9.41 4.71 -1.37
C GLY A 22 -8.26 5.48 -0.72
N THR A 23 -7.98 5.15 0.55
CA THR A 23 -6.76 5.63 1.22
C THR A 23 -5.75 4.50 1.34
N ILE A 24 -4.49 4.77 0.99
CA ILE A 24 -3.36 3.85 1.22
C ILE A 24 -2.34 4.47 2.17
N ALA A 25 -1.51 3.63 2.80
CA ALA A 25 -0.38 4.07 3.60
C ALA A 25 0.94 3.55 3.04
N ILE A 26 1.93 4.43 2.90
CA ILE A 26 3.33 4.06 2.65
C ILE A 26 4.07 4.16 3.97
N VAL A 27 4.71 3.07 4.40
CA VAL A 27 5.47 3.01 5.65
C VAL A 27 6.94 2.79 5.33
N GLY A 28 7.78 3.71 5.77
CA GLY A 28 9.23 3.68 5.54
C GLY A 28 9.73 4.75 4.57
N GLY A 29 11.05 4.99 4.65
CA GLY A 29 11.72 6.05 3.91
C GLY A 29 11.19 7.45 4.22
N ASP A 30 11.74 8.46 3.55
CA ASP A 30 11.24 9.82 3.63
C ASP A 30 10.22 10.10 2.53
N GLN A 31 9.20 10.88 2.90
CA GLN A 31 8.18 11.33 1.96
C GLN A 31 8.82 12.18 0.87
N ARG A 32 8.52 11.84 -0.38
CA ARG A 32 8.81 12.69 -1.53
C ARG A 32 7.50 13.14 -2.14
N ARG A 33 7.29 14.45 -2.21
CA ARG A 33 6.06 15.07 -2.74
C ARG A 33 5.68 14.51 -4.10
N THR A 34 6.66 14.36 -4.99
CA THR A 34 6.48 13.80 -6.34
C THR A 34 5.99 12.35 -6.34
N HIS A 35 6.37 11.52 -5.37
CA HIS A 35 5.86 10.15 -5.25
C HIS A 35 4.42 10.15 -4.79
N VAL A 36 4.09 11.00 -3.81
CA VAL A 36 2.71 11.14 -3.32
C VAL A 36 1.80 11.56 -4.46
N GLU A 37 2.13 12.64 -5.16
CA GLU A 37 1.34 13.16 -6.28
C GLU A 37 1.16 12.11 -7.38
N ARG A 38 2.24 11.44 -7.80
CA ARG A 38 2.18 10.42 -8.84
C ARG A 38 1.33 9.22 -8.45
N LEU A 39 1.43 8.73 -7.21
CA LEU A 39 0.65 7.59 -6.74
C LEU A 39 -0.82 7.96 -6.57
N SER A 40 -1.10 9.12 -5.95
CA SER A 40 -2.46 9.64 -5.80
C SER A 40 -3.16 9.85 -7.13
N GLN A 41 -2.47 10.42 -8.12
CA GLN A 41 -3.02 10.60 -9.46
C GLN A 41 -3.19 9.28 -10.21
N ALA A 42 -2.18 8.42 -10.22
CA ALA A 42 -2.22 7.20 -11.03
C ALA A 42 -3.26 6.17 -10.54
N PHE A 43 -3.54 6.15 -9.23
CA PHE A 43 -4.53 5.26 -8.61
C PHE A 43 -5.83 5.97 -8.21
N GLU A 44 -5.96 7.26 -8.50
CA GLU A 44 -7.14 8.07 -8.17
C GLU A 44 -7.54 7.97 -6.68
N LEU A 45 -6.55 8.12 -5.79
CA LEU A 45 -6.73 7.95 -4.34
C LEU A 45 -7.38 9.19 -3.71
N ASP A 46 -8.27 8.98 -2.74
CA ASP A 46 -8.76 10.04 -1.86
C ASP A 46 -7.69 10.43 -0.82
N GLY A 47 -6.82 9.49 -0.47
CA GLY A 47 -5.79 9.69 0.54
C GLY A 47 -4.53 8.86 0.31
N LEU A 48 -3.38 9.49 0.56
CA LEU A 48 -2.11 8.78 0.67
C LEU A 48 -1.39 9.26 1.94
N LEU A 49 -1.26 8.34 2.90
CA LEU A 49 -0.61 8.59 4.17
C LEU A 49 0.83 8.11 4.10
N TRP A 50 1.81 9.01 4.23
CA TRP A 50 3.22 8.61 4.32
C TRP A 50 3.69 8.62 5.76
N VAL A 51 4.12 7.47 6.26
CA VAL A 51 4.64 7.30 7.62
C VAL A 51 6.14 7.06 7.54
N PRO A 52 6.97 8.11 7.73
CA PRO A 52 8.41 7.95 7.71
C PRO A 52 8.88 7.18 8.93
N THR A 53 9.75 6.20 8.72
CA THR A 53 10.47 5.51 9.79
C THR A 53 11.90 6.02 9.81
N ARG A 54 12.17 6.97 10.71
CA ARG A 54 13.54 7.46 10.93
C ARG A 54 14.29 6.51 11.83
N GLU A 55 15.60 6.44 11.64
CA GLU A 55 16.48 5.61 12.45
C GLU A 55 16.42 5.96 13.95
N SER A 56 16.16 7.22 14.29
CA SER A 56 16.07 7.71 15.67
C SER A 56 14.76 7.38 16.39
N ASP A 57 13.74 6.85 15.70
CA ASP A 57 12.44 6.51 16.31
C ASP A 57 12.14 5.01 16.16
N ALA A 58 12.48 4.25 17.21
CA ALA A 58 12.23 2.81 17.27
C ALA A 58 10.76 2.45 17.57
N SER A 59 9.86 3.42 17.77
CA SER A 59 8.50 3.15 18.20
C SER A 59 7.54 2.83 17.06
N SER A 60 6.66 1.83 17.27
CA SER A 60 5.55 1.52 16.36
C SER A 60 4.37 2.49 16.46
N ARG A 61 4.40 3.44 17.41
CA ARG A 61 3.30 4.39 17.67
C ARG A 61 2.85 5.17 16.42
N ARG A 62 3.79 5.58 15.56
CA ARG A 62 3.47 6.42 14.39
C ARG A 62 2.62 5.67 13.36
N PHE A 63 2.98 4.44 13.01
CA PHE A 63 2.17 3.67 12.07
C PHE A 63 0.95 3.03 12.73
N ALA A 64 0.96 2.80 14.05
CA ALA A 64 -0.20 2.29 14.77
C ALA A 64 -1.42 3.22 14.66
N ALA A 65 -1.24 4.54 14.75
CA ALA A 65 -2.33 5.51 14.59
C ALA A 65 -2.91 5.50 13.17
N VAL A 66 -2.06 5.31 12.16
CA VAL A 66 -2.48 5.23 10.75
C VAL A 66 -3.22 3.93 10.46
N ILE A 67 -2.74 2.79 10.94
CA ILE A 67 -3.32 1.47 10.67
C ILE A 67 -4.73 1.32 11.27
N ARG A 68 -5.05 2.07 12.33
CA ARG A 68 -6.39 2.05 12.95
C ARG A 68 -7.46 2.79 12.16
N ARG A 69 -7.08 3.54 11.12
CA ARG A 69 -8.02 4.26 10.27
C ARG A 69 -8.89 3.30 9.47
N GLU A 70 -10.20 3.50 9.53
CA GLU A 70 -11.16 2.62 8.86
C GLU A 70 -11.08 2.76 7.34
N GLU A 71 -10.78 3.98 6.86
CA GLU A 71 -10.62 4.29 5.44
C GLU A 71 -9.37 3.68 4.79
N LEU A 72 -8.47 3.07 5.60
CA LEU A 72 -7.23 2.50 5.10
C LEU A 72 -7.46 1.14 4.42
N THR A 73 -7.14 1.12 3.13
CA THR A 73 -7.41 -0.03 2.23
C THR A 73 -6.18 -0.90 1.97
N LEU A 74 -4.98 -0.32 2.02
CA LEU A 74 -3.72 -1.00 1.73
C LEU A 74 -2.58 -0.34 2.51
N VAL A 75 -1.66 -1.16 3.01
CA VAL A 75 -0.37 -0.72 3.53
C VAL A 75 0.74 -1.21 2.61
N VAL A 76 1.68 -0.32 2.28
CA VAL A 76 2.88 -0.64 1.52
C VAL A 76 4.09 -0.33 2.39
N SER A 77 4.84 -1.37 2.78
CA SER A 77 6.06 -1.23 3.54
C SER A 77 7.27 -1.16 2.61
N LEU A 78 8.05 -0.08 2.68
CA LEU A 78 9.30 0.05 1.94
C LEU A 78 10.39 -0.78 2.63
N HIS A 79 10.52 -2.03 2.20
CA HIS A 79 11.43 -3.01 2.78
C HIS A 79 12.89 -2.61 2.50
N GLY A 80 13.77 -2.81 3.49
CA GLY A 80 15.14 -2.27 3.48
C GLY A 80 15.28 -0.88 4.11
N LEU A 81 14.17 -0.14 4.28
CA LEU A 81 14.13 1.15 4.99
C LEU A 81 13.43 1.06 6.37
N LEU A 82 13.06 -0.16 6.76
CA LEU A 82 12.38 -0.49 8.01
C LEU A 82 13.28 -1.37 8.86
N ARG A 83 13.30 -1.11 10.17
CA ARG A 83 13.93 -2.02 11.13
C ARG A 83 13.15 -3.33 11.23
N HIS A 84 13.84 -4.40 11.62
CA HIS A 84 13.21 -5.72 11.80
C HIS A 84 12.01 -5.66 12.76
N GLN A 85 12.14 -4.97 13.89
CA GLN A 85 11.04 -4.81 14.85
C GLN A 85 9.85 -4.06 14.26
N HIS A 86 10.08 -2.98 13.50
CA HIS A 86 8.99 -2.24 12.84
C HIS A 86 8.26 -3.12 11.83
N THR A 87 8.99 -3.95 11.09
CA THR A 87 8.39 -4.88 10.12
C THR A 87 7.55 -5.92 10.83
N HIS A 88 8.02 -6.47 11.96
CA HIS A 88 7.26 -7.41 12.78
C HIS A 88 5.98 -6.78 13.32
N ASP A 89 6.07 -5.60 13.94
CA ASP A 89 4.92 -4.89 14.51
C ASP A 89 3.91 -4.49 13.44
N LEU A 90 4.39 -4.02 12.28
CA LEU A 90 3.56 -3.64 11.15
C LEU A 90 2.75 -4.85 10.63
N ARG A 91 3.42 -5.99 10.44
CA ARG A 91 2.77 -7.25 10.03
C ARG A 91 1.72 -7.69 11.05
N ALA A 92 2.06 -7.66 12.34
CA ALA A 92 1.15 -8.04 13.40
C ALA A 92 -0.11 -7.16 13.43
N MET A 93 0.05 -5.83 13.27
CA MET A 93 -1.07 -4.91 13.22
C MET A 93 -1.91 -5.05 11.94
N CYS A 94 -1.30 -5.10 10.76
CA CYS A 94 -2.03 -5.31 9.51
C CYS A 94 -2.84 -6.61 9.56
N ARG A 95 -2.28 -7.69 10.13
CA ARG A 95 -3.03 -8.94 10.36
C ARG A 95 -4.21 -8.74 11.32
N ARG A 96 -4.00 -8.06 12.45
CA ARG A 96 -5.05 -7.79 13.45
C ARG A 96 -6.22 -7.01 12.86
N PHE A 97 -5.94 -6.02 12.02
CA PHE A 97 -6.96 -5.15 11.40
C PHE A 97 -7.42 -5.63 10.02
N ASN A 98 -6.94 -6.81 9.57
CA ASN A 98 -7.22 -7.37 8.24
C ASN A 98 -6.91 -6.40 7.08
N ILE A 99 -5.81 -5.67 7.19
CA ILE A 99 -5.37 -4.74 6.16
C ILE A 99 -4.32 -5.45 5.31
N PRO A 100 -4.50 -5.51 3.98
CA PRO A 100 -3.48 -6.04 3.07
C PRO A 100 -2.16 -5.27 3.24
N LEU A 101 -1.06 -6.02 3.30
CA LEU A 101 0.29 -5.48 3.46
C LEU A 101 1.17 -5.93 2.31
N LEU A 102 1.61 -4.98 1.48
CA LEU A 102 2.59 -5.21 0.43
C LEU A 102 3.99 -4.86 0.95
N SER A 103 4.91 -5.83 0.95
CA SER A 103 6.34 -5.53 1.15
C SER A 103 7.01 -5.20 -0.18
N TYR A 104 7.54 -3.99 -0.30
CA TYR A 104 8.05 -3.44 -1.55
C TYR A 104 9.49 -2.94 -1.40
N TRP A 105 10.41 -3.43 -2.21
CA TRP A 105 11.86 -3.19 -2.06
C TRP A 105 12.35 -1.92 -2.78
N ARG A 106 11.51 -1.27 -3.58
CA ARG A 106 11.90 -0.16 -4.46
C ARG A 106 11.19 1.13 -4.07
N SER A 107 11.65 2.24 -4.64
CA SER A 107 10.88 3.49 -4.61
C SER A 107 9.47 3.25 -5.19
N PRO A 108 8.40 3.68 -4.51
CA PRO A 108 7.03 3.35 -4.92
C PRO A 108 6.68 4.12 -6.20
N HIS A 109 6.70 3.41 -7.33
CA HIS A 109 6.30 3.88 -8.64
C HIS A 109 4.98 3.19 -9.03
N PRO A 110 3.97 3.91 -9.56
CA PRO A 110 2.64 3.35 -9.82
C PRO A 110 2.65 2.03 -10.60
N ALA A 111 3.31 1.99 -11.76
CA ALA A 111 3.37 0.79 -12.59
C ALA A 111 4.03 -0.41 -11.89
N GLY A 112 5.11 -0.18 -11.15
CA GLY A 112 5.82 -1.26 -10.44
C GLY A 112 5.05 -1.76 -9.22
N LEU A 113 4.37 -0.85 -8.51
CA LEU A 113 3.51 -1.20 -7.39
C LEU A 113 2.29 -1.99 -7.88
N ALA A 114 1.70 -1.57 -9.00
CA ALA A 114 0.57 -2.26 -9.60
C ALA A 114 0.94 -3.69 -10.04
N ALA A 115 2.06 -3.83 -10.75
CA ALA A 115 2.59 -5.14 -11.13
C ALA A 115 2.85 -6.03 -9.91
N ALA A 116 3.39 -5.48 -8.82
CA ALA A 116 3.63 -6.24 -7.59
C ALA A 116 2.34 -6.70 -6.90
N LEU A 117 1.30 -5.84 -6.84
CA LEU A 117 0.00 -6.20 -6.27
C LEU A 117 -0.68 -7.33 -7.06
N VAL A 118 -0.62 -7.28 -8.38
CA VAL A 118 -1.15 -8.33 -9.26
C VAL A 118 -0.35 -9.62 -9.09
N ALA A 119 0.98 -9.55 -9.15
CA ALA A 119 1.85 -10.73 -9.03
C ALA A 119 1.74 -11.44 -7.67
N GLN A 120 1.39 -10.71 -6.60
CA GLN A 120 1.18 -11.26 -5.27
C GLN A 120 -0.30 -11.59 -4.97
N HIS A 121 -1.17 -11.56 -5.99
CA HIS A 121 -2.60 -11.87 -5.87
C HIS A 121 -3.32 -11.08 -4.76
N MET A 122 -2.91 -9.82 -4.54
CA MET A 122 -3.42 -9.01 -3.44
C MET A 122 -4.76 -8.34 -3.72
N LEU A 123 -5.20 -8.33 -4.98
CA LEU A 123 -6.37 -7.57 -5.42
C LEU A 123 -7.66 -7.97 -4.68
N ASP A 124 -7.87 -9.27 -4.43
CA ASP A 124 -9.06 -9.74 -3.74
C ASP A 124 -9.07 -9.38 -2.26
N ALA A 125 -7.91 -9.41 -1.61
CA ALA A 125 -7.77 -8.96 -0.23
C ALA A 125 -8.06 -7.46 -0.09
N ILE A 126 -7.63 -6.65 -1.08
CA ILE A 126 -7.93 -5.21 -1.11
C ILE A 126 -9.42 -4.97 -1.33
N ARG A 127 -10.05 -5.68 -2.28
CA ARG A 127 -11.52 -5.60 -2.50
C ARG A 127 -12.30 -5.97 -1.25
N ALA A 128 -11.93 -7.06 -0.58
CA ALA A 128 -12.57 -7.51 0.65
C ALA A 128 -12.44 -6.50 1.79
N ARG A 129 -11.33 -5.75 1.86
CA ARG A 129 -11.14 -4.68 2.85
C ARG A 129 -12.03 -3.47 2.54
N ARG A 130 -12.21 -3.12 1.27
CA ARG A 130 -13.02 -1.98 0.82
C ARG A 130 -14.52 -2.17 0.96
N GLY A 131 -15.00 -3.41 0.88
CA GLY A 131 -16.42 -3.75 1.03
C GLY A 131 -16.90 -3.84 2.48
N ARG A 132 -16.08 -3.46 3.46
CA ARG A 132 -16.44 -3.41 4.90
C ARG A 132 -16.78 -1.99 5.28
#